data_AF-A0A8S8XF16-F1
#
_entry.id   AF-A0A8S8XF16-F1
#
_cell.length_a   1.000
_cell.length_b   1.000
_cell.length_c   1.000
_cell.angle_alpha   90.00
_cell.angle_beta   90.00
_cell.angle_gamma   90.00
#
_symmetry.space_group_name_H-M   'P 1'
#
loop_
_entity.id
_entity.type
_entity.pdbx_description
1 polymer ?
#
loop_
_entity_poly.entity_id
_entity_poly.type
_entity_poly.pdbx_seq_one_letter_code
_entity_poly.pdbx_strand_id
1 'polypeptide(L)'
;MQTLIEDGPAIAVNISDYAYDPEGEPLLASINEQTQGVAGPFEFYYFNGVLTLTPVADANGATVLHVRVTDGATEPVDLDIPVQVAPVDDPVTDNASM
;
A
#
# COMPACT_ATOMS: atom_id res chain seq x y z
N MET A 1 -0.08 -11.51 2.81
CA MET A 1 -1.29 -10.68 2.83
C MET A 1 -1.09 -9.62 3.90
N GLN A 2 -1.31 -8.36 3.56
CA GLN A 2 -1.22 -7.24 4.50
C GLN A 2 -2.62 -6.90 5.01
N THR A 3 -2.74 -6.64 6.31
CA THR A 3 -4.00 -6.28 6.94
C THR A 3 -3.88 -4.90 7.57
N LEU A 4 -4.76 -3.99 7.16
CA LEU A 4 -4.94 -2.67 7.75
C LEU A 4 -6.27 -2.68 8.51
N ILE A 5 -6.39 -1.73 9.42
CA ILE A 5 -7.62 -1.44 10.14
C ILE A 5 -8.10 -0.10 9.59
N GLU A 6 -9.37 -0.02 9.18
CA GLU A 6 -10.02 1.26 8.86
C GLU A 6 -9.82 2.27 9.99
N ASP A 7 -9.59 3.54 9.66
CA ASP A 7 -9.20 4.61 10.61
C ASP A 7 -7.96 4.30 11.47
N GLY A 8 -7.24 3.24 11.13
CA GLY A 8 -6.05 2.79 11.81
C GLY A 8 -4.82 3.59 11.39
N PRO A 9 -3.68 3.34 12.07
CA PRO A 9 -2.41 3.89 11.66
C PRO A 9 -1.97 3.31 10.31
N ALA A 10 -1.16 4.09 9.58
CA ALA A 10 -0.46 3.59 8.41
C ALA A 10 0.53 2.46 8.78
N ILE A 11 0.70 1.51 7.87
CA ILE A 11 1.68 0.42 8.00
C ILE A 11 2.82 0.60 7.01
N ALA A 12 4.03 0.22 7.41
CA ALA A 12 5.21 0.25 6.56
C ALA A 12 5.54 -1.17 6.07
N VAL A 13 5.64 -1.33 4.76
CA VAL A 13 5.97 -2.59 4.09
C VAL A 13 7.34 -2.43 3.41
N ASN A 14 8.34 -3.18 3.86
CA ASN A 14 9.66 -3.14 3.25
C ASN A 14 9.67 -3.97 1.96
N ILE A 15 10.02 -3.36 0.83
CA ILE A 15 10.10 -4.07 -0.46
C ILE A 15 11.19 -5.14 -0.44
N SER A 16 12.24 -4.93 0.35
CA SER A 16 13.31 -5.91 0.58
C SER A 16 12.84 -7.22 1.24
N ASP A 17 11.63 -7.27 1.80
CA ASP A 17 11.02 -8.51 2.32
C ASP A 17 10.48 -9.40 1.17
N TYR A 18 10.19 -8.81 0.01
CA TYR A 18 9.59 -9.48 -1.14
C TYR A 18 10.55 -9.70 -2.30
N ALA A 19 11.54 -8.81 -2.44
CA ALA A 19 12.54 -8.86 -3.49
C ALA A 19 13.92 -8.53 -2.92
N TYR A 20 14.96 -9.12 -3.47
CA TYR A 20 16.34 -8.86 -3.09
C TYR A 20 17.20 -8.74 -4.33
N ASP A 21 18.07 -7.74 -4.33
CA ASP A 21 19.07 -7.55 -5.37
C ASP A 21 20.41 -8.18 -4.93
N PRO A 22 20.96 -9.16 -5.68
CA PRO A 22 22.22 -9.83 -5.32
C PRO A 22 23.45 -8.94 -5.41
N GLU A 23 23.35 -7.81 -6.11
CA GLU A 23 24.43 -6.82 -6.26
C GLU A 23 24.40 -5.78 -5.12
N GLY A 24 23.32 -5.72 -4.35
CA GLY A 24 23.13 -4.85 -3.20
C GLY A 24 22.63 -3.45 -3.56
N GLU A 25 22.15 -3.26 -4.79
CA GLU A 25 21.63 -1.98 -5.27
C GLU A 25 20.24 -1.67 -4.67
N PRO A 26 19.90 -0.38 -4.52
CA PRO A 26 18.61 0.01 -3.97
C PRO A 26 17.48 -0.35 -4.92
N LEU A 27 16.50 -1.10 -4.41
CA LEU A 27 15.29 -1.42 -5.15
C LEU A 27 14.39 -0.19 -5.28
N LEU A 28 13.78 -0.04 -6.45
CA LEU A 28 12.72 0.93 -6.73
C LEU A 28 11.41 0.15 -6.93
N ALA A 29 10.32 0.65 -6.35
CA ALA A 29 9.00 0.08 -6.53
C ALA A 29 8.02 1.12 -7.06
N SER A 30 7.10 0.67 -7.91
CA SER A 30 6.04 1.48 -8.48
C SER A 30 4.76 0.67 -8.57
N ILE A 31 3.61 1.32 -8.40
CA ILE A 31 2.29 0.72 -8.48
C ILE A 31 1.57 1.44 -9.63
N ASN A 32 1.24 0.73 -10.71
CA ASN A 32 0.74 1.33 -11.94
C ASN A 32 1.59 2.53 -12.42
N GLU A 33 2.92 2.38 -12.39
CA GLU A 33 3.89 3.43 -12.74
C GLU A 33 3.90 4.66 -11.80
N GLN A 34 3.19 4.60 -10.67
CA GLN A 34 3.17 5.65 -9.65
C GLN A 34 3.84 5.20 -8.36
N THR A 35 4.54 6.11 -7.68
CA THR A 35 5.09 5.85 -6.34
C THR A 35 4.11 6.27 -5.24
N GLN A 36 3.03 6.97 -5.57
CA GLN A 36 2.02 7.39 -4.62
C GLN A 36 0.64 7.48 -5.28
N GLY A 37 -0.40 7.22 -4.51
CA GLY A 37 -1.76 7.29 -5.00
C GLY A 37 -2.76 6.59 -4.06
N VAL A 38 -3.96 6.37 -4.57
CA VAL A 38 -5.04 5.68 -3.86
C VAL A 38 -5.36 4.38 -4.60
N ALA A 39 -5.46 3.28 -3.85
CA ALA A 39 -5.78 1.96 -4.36
C ALA A 39 -6.92 1.34 -3.54
N GLY A 40 -8.16 1.56 -4.00
CA GLY A 40 -9.35 1.07 -3.30
C GLY A 40 -9.51 1.76 -1.93
N PRO A 41 -9.55 1.01 -0.81
CA PRO A 41 -9.79 1.56 0.53
C PRO A 41 -8.54 2.11 1.26
N PHE A 42 -7.41 2.26 0.58
CA PHE A 42 -6.20 2.81 1.20
C PHE A 42 -5.37 3.63 0.20
N GLU A 43 -4.56 4.53 0.74
CA GLU A 43 -3.52 5.28 0.03
C GLU A 43 -2.18 4.53 0.15
N PHE A 44 -1.35 4.64 -0.87
CA PHE A 44 0.00 4.11 -0.85
C PHE A 44 1.02 5.21 -1.13
N TYR A 45 2.18 5.11 -0.49
CA TYR A 45 3.30 6.00 -0.69
C TYR A 45 4.60 5.21 -0.59
N TYR A 46 5.37 5.19 -1.67
CA TYR A 46 6.65 4.55 -1.76
C TYR A 46 7.79 5.56 -1.61
N PHE A 47 8.68 5.30 -0.68
CA PHE A 47 9.89 6.08 -0.49
C PHE A 47 11.04 5.23 0.02
N ASN A 48 12.16 5.25 -0.70
CA ASN A 48 13.44 4.70 -0.27
C ASN A 48 13.36 3.23 0.22
N GLY A 49 12.75 2.34 -0.57
CA GLY A 49 12.62 0.91 -0.25
C GLY A 49 11.41 0.55 0.62
N VAL A 50 10.68 1.55 1.13
CA VAL A 50 9.54 1.35 2.03
C VAL A 50 8.25 1.79 1.35
N LEU A 51 7.28 0.89 1.29
CA LEU A 51 5.91 1.15 0.86
C LEU A 51 5.02 1.37 2.08
N THR A 52 4.60 2.60 2.30
CA THR A 52 3.65 2.98 3.34
C THR A 52 2.23 2.82 2.81
N LEU A 53 1.37 2.12 3.55
CA LEU A 53 -0.05 1.95 3.25
C LEU A 53 -0.88 2.63 4.34
N THR A 54 -1.72 3.58 3.96
CA THR A 54 -2.56 4.37 4.87
C THR A 54 -4.03 4.05 4.58
N PRO A 55 -4.80 3.53 5.55
CA PRO A 55 -6.22 3.29 5.33
C PRO A 55 -6.95 4.63 5.08
N VAL A 56 -7.86 4.66 4.11
CA VAL A 56 -8.76 5.80 3.89
C VAL A 56 -9.87 5.71 4.93
N ALA A 57 -10.26 6.86 5.51
CA ALA A 57 -11.35 6.90 6.49
C ALA A 57 -12.67 6.43 5.88
N ASP A 58 -13.47 5.71 6.67
CA ASP A 58 -14.78 5.16 6.27
C ASP A 58 -14.72 4.27 5.00
N ALA A 59 -13.55 3.71 4.67
CA ALA A 59 -13.36 2.81 3.55
C ALA A 59 -12.74 1.46 3.98
N ASN A 60 -13.49 0.39 3.75
CA ASN A 60 -13.05 -0.98 4.01
C ASN A 60 -13.12 -1.86 2.75
N GLY A 61 -12.40 -2.99 2.75
CA GLY A 61 -12.42 -3.96 1.65
C GLY A 61 -11.08 -4.62 1.36
N ALA A 62 -11.04 -5.44 0.32
CA ALA A 62 -9.83 -6.10 -0.14
C ALA A 62 -9.41 -5.56 -1.52
N THR A 63 -8.12 -5.33 -1.71
CA THR A 63 -7.54 -4.87 -2.99
C THR A 63 -6.18 -5.52 -3.19
N VAL A 64 -5.88 -5.93 -4.41
CA VAL A 64 -4.56 -6.46 -4.78
C VAL A 64 -3.74 -5.32 -5.39
N LEU A 65 -2.58 -5.05 -4.80
CA LEU A 65 -1.61 -4.11 -5.36
C LEU A 65 -0.70 -4.85 -6.34
N HIS A 66 -0.65 -4.35 -7.57
CA HIS A 66 0.32 -4.76 -8.57
C HIS A 66 1.55 -3.86 -8.45
N VAL A 67 2.57 -4.34 -7.73
CA VAL A 67 3.82 -3.61 -7.45
C VAL A 67 4.90 -4.08 -8.40
N ARG A 68 5.39 -3.18 -9.24
CA ARG A 68 6.54 -3.41 -10.11
C ARG A 68 7.82 -2.96 -9.40
N VAL A 69 8.76 -3.90 -9.21
CA VAL A 69 10.07 -3.68 -8.57
C VAL A 69 11.18 -3.72 -9.61
N THR A 70 12.12 -2.79 -9.55
CA THR A 70 13.28 -2.70 -10.45
C THR A 70 14.51 -2.18 -9.72
N ASP A 71 15.68 -2.63 -10.12
CA ASP A 71 17.00 -2.12 -9.73
C ASP A 71 17.52 -1.05 -10.72
N GLY A 72 16.78 -0.76 -11.80
CA GLY A 72 17.19 0.14 -12.89
C GLY A 72 18.20 -0.44 -13.88
N ALA A 73 18.65 -1.68 -13.69
CA ALA A 73 19.65 -2.36 -14.53
C ALA A 73 19.09 -3.62 -15.21
N THR A 74 18.28 -4.39 -14.50
CA THR A 74 17.66 -5.64 -14.94
C THR A 74 16.16 -5.48 -15.22
N GLU A 75 15.57 -6.52 -15.81
CA GLU A 75 14.14 -6.52 -16.10
C GLU A 75 13.33 -6.42 -14.79
N PRO A 76 12.31 -5.54 -14.75
CA PRO A 76 11.49 -5.38 -13.57
C PRO A 76 10.71 -6.65 -13.25
N VAL A 77 10.49 -6.89 -11.96
CA VAL A 77 9.67 -7.98 -11.43
C VAL A 77 8.34 -7.43 -10.95
N ASP A 78 7.24 -8.05 -11.37
CA ASP A 78 5.90 -7.71 -10.91
C ASP A 78 5.52 -8.58 -9.69
N LEU A 79 5.00 -7.94 -8.64
CA LEU A 79 4.59 -8.53 -7.36
C LEU A 79 3.13 -8.21 -7.08
N ASP A 80 2.36 -9.23 -6.72
CA ASP A 80 0.98 -9.06 -6.27
C ASP A 80 0.93 -9.07 -4.74
N ILE A 81 0.62 -7.91 -4.14
CA ILE A 81 0.46 -7.77 -2.69
C ILE A 81 -1.04 -7.67 -2.37
N PRO A 82 -1.67 -8.74 -1.85
CA PRO A 82 -3.05 -8.66 -1.38
C PRO A 82 -3.11 -7.87 -0.07
N VAL A 83 -3.92 -6.81 -0.08
CA VAL A 83 -4.16 -5.90 1.05
C VAL A 83 -5.63 -5.98 1.45
N GLN A 84 -5.90 -6.11 2.75
CA GLN A 84 -7.25 -6.10 3.32
C GLN A 84 -7.36 -4.99 4.35
N VAL A 85 -8.32 -4.09 4.18
CA VAL A 85 -8.73 -3.10 5.17
C VAL A 85 -9.94 -3.65 5.92
N ALA A 86 -9.74 -3.99 7.19
CA ALA A 86 -10.79 -4.50 8.07
C ALA A 86 -11.70 -3.35 8.52
N PRO A 87 -13.04 -3.52 8.47
CA PRO A 87 -13.97 -2.48 8.87
C PRO A 87 -13.88 -2.18 10.37
N VAL A 88 -14.13 -0.93 10.72
CA VAL A 88 -14.31 -0.39 12.07
C VAL A 88 -15.73 0.14 12.22
N ASP A 89 -16.26 0.07 13.45
CA ASP A 89 -17.61 0.54 13.74
C ASP A 89 -17.57 2.05 14.04
N ASP A 90 -18.12 2.86 13.13
CA ASP A 90 -18.17 4.31 13.28
C ASP A 90 -19.33 4.79 14.16
N PRO A 91 -19.13 5.87 14.94
CA PRO A 91 -20.21 6.49 15.69
C PRO A 91 -21.25 7.10 14.73
N VAL A 92 -22.53 6.95 15.09
CA VAL A 92 -23.61 7.64 14.38
C VAL A 92 -23.42 9.16 14.46
N THR A 93 -23.27 9.81 13.30
CA THR A 93 -23.28 11.27 13.21
C THR A 93 -24.72 11.76 13.08
N ASP A 94 -25.12 12.72 13.93
CA ASP A 94 -26.41 13.38 13.79
C ASP A 94 -26.45 14.15 12.47
N ASN A 95 -27.48 13.88 11.66
CA ASN A 95 -27.77 14.68 10.49
C ASN A 95 -28.39 16.01 10.98
N ALA A 96 -27.57 16.92 11.52
CA ALA A 96 -27.98 18.28 11.87
C ALA A 96 -28.27 19.06 10.59
N SER A 97 -29.40 18.74 9.96
CA SER A 97 -30.05 19.57 8.98
C SER A 97 -30.54 20.83 9.70
N MET A 98 -29.86 21.95 9.48
CA MET A 98 -30.40 23.29 9.75
C MET A 98 -31.14 23.82 8.53
#